data_AF-A0A011Q0U3-F1
#
_entry.id   AF-A0A011Q0U3-F1
#
_cell.length_a   1.000
_cell.length_b   1.000
_cell.length_c   1.000
_cell.angle_alpha   90.00
_cell.angle_beta   90.00
_cell.angle_gamma   90.00
#
_symmetry.space_group_name_H-M   'P 1'
#
loop_
_entity.id
_entity.type
_entity.pdbx_description
1 polymer ?
#
loop_
_entity_poly.entity_id
_entity_poly.type
_entity_poly.pdbx_seq_one_letter_code
_entity_poly.pdbx_strand_id
1 'polypeptide(L)'
;MSVYQFGHRTSRWIVCAECGVLTVAICQIEGRLRAVARSQAMIGHVFSAQEVATDFDGESVKERVARRARTWIGSVTISPAFDLDFGSGASE
;
A
#
# COMPACT_ATOMS: atom_id res chain seq x y z
N MET A 1 1.09 -14.42 -7.55
CA MET A 1 1.39 -13.08 -7.00
C MET A 1 2.81 -13.08 -6.46
N SER A 2 3.55 -11.98 -6.62
CA SER A 2 4.88 -11.78 -6.05
C SER A 2 4.86 -10.64 -5.03
N VAL A 3 5.67 -10.73 -3.99
CA VAL A 3 5.82 -9.67 -2.97
C VAL A 3 7.15 -8.98 -3.17
N TYR A 4 7.10 -7.69 -3.46
CA TYR A 4 8.26 -6.84 -3.67
C TYR A 4 8.44 -5.87 -2.50
N GLN A 5 9.70 -5.63 -2.14
CA GLN A 5 10.10 -4.66 -1.11
C GLN A 5 11.24 -3.81 -1.67
N PHE A 6 11.26 -2.52 -1.34
CA PHE A 6 12.33 -1.62 -1.75
C PHE A 6 12.77 -0.71 -0.61
N GLY A 7 13.99 -0.17 -0.72
CA GLY A 7 14.53 0.85 0.18
C GLY A 7 14.39 0.51 1.66
N HIS A 8 13.76 1.41 2.43
CA HIS A 8 13.56 1.33 3.88
C HIS A 8 12.63 0.21 4.36
N ARG A 9 12.13 -0.66 3.48
CA ARG A 9 11.28 -1.80 3.86
C ARG A 9 10.01 -1.41 4.63
N THR A 10 9.53 -0.17 4.50
CA THR A 10 8.32 0.32 5.18
C THR A 10 7.01 -0.13 4.52
N SER A 11 7.05 -0.51 3.24
CA SER A 11 5.90 -1.07 2.53
C SER A 11 6.25 -2.32 1.74
N ARG A 12 5.26 -3.17 1.50
CA ARG A 12 5.35 -4.33 0.59
C ARG A 12 4.39 -4.13 -0.55
N TRP A 13 4.81 -4.49 -1.75
CA TRP A 13 4.05 -4.32 -2.97
C TRP A 13 3.68 -5.70 -3.50
N ILE A 14 2.39 -5.97 -3.66
CA ILE A 14 1.89 -7.17 -4.31
C ILE A 14 1.86 -6.88 -5.81
N VAL A 15 2.60 -7.68 -6.55
CA VAL A 15 2.81 -7.52 -7.99
C VAL A 15 2.31 -8.78 -8.69
N CYS A 16 1.65 -8.60 -9.84
CA CYS A 16 1.33 -9.73 -10.71
C CYS A 16 2.64 -10.39 -11.19
N ALA A 17 2.80 -11.68 -10.92
CA ALA A 17 4.02 -12.40 -11.29
C ALA A 17 4.12 -12.65 -12.81
N GLU A 18 3.03 -12.50 -13.55
CA GLU A 18 2.97 -12.73 -14.99
C GLU A 18 3.23 -11.44 -15.79
N CYS A 19 2.56 -10.35 -15.45
CA CYS A 19 2.64 -9.10 -16.22
C CYS A 19 3.35 -7.94 -15.50
N GLY A 20 3.76 -8.11 -14.24
CA GLY A 20 4.49 -7.08 -13.48
C GLY A 20 3.64 -5.90 -12.97
N VAL A 21 2.32 -5.91 -13.15
CA VAL A 21 1.43 -4.84 -12.66
C VAL A 21 1.40 -4.83 -11.13
N LEU A 22 1.62 -3.65 -10.53
CA LEU A 22 1.41 -3.40 -9.11
C LEU A 22 -0.09 -3.43 -8.79
N THR A 23 -0.53 -4.34 -7.91
CA THR A 23 -1.94 -4.49 -7.55
C THR A 23 -2.25 -3.83 -6.22
N VAL A 24 -1.41 -4.06 -5.20
CA VAL A 24 -1.65 -3.57 -3.83
C VAL A 24 -0.34 -3.14 -3.20
N ALA A 25 -0.35 -2.03 -2.46
CA ALA A 25 0.71 -1.71 -1.51
C ALA A 25 0.18 -1.89 -0.08
N ILE A 26 0.96 -2.55 0.78
CA ILE A 26 0.65 -2.77 2.19
C ILE A 26 1.73 -2.18 3.08
N CYS A 27 1.34 -1.68 4.25
CA CYS A 27 2.24 -1.01 5.19
C CYS A 27 1.69 -1.15 6.62
N GLN A 28 2.58 -1.14 7.61
CA GLN A 28 2.17 -0.90 8.99
C GLN A 28 2.12 0.60 9.28
N ILE A 29 0.97 1.03 9.79
CA ILE A 29 0.73 2.42 10.21
C ILE A 29 0.05 2.35 11.57
N GLU A 30 0.67 2.93 12.60
CA GLU A 30 0.14 2.95 13.97
C GLU A 30 -0.18 1.53 14.50
N GLY A 31 0.71 0.57 14.21
CA GLY A 31 0.55 -0.84 14.62
C GLY A 31 -0.54 -1.60 13.85
N ARG A 32 -1.16 -1.00 12.83
CA ARG A 32 -2.21 -1.64 12.02
C ARG A 32 -1.73 -1.88 10.61
N LEU A 33 -2.07 -3.05 10.07
CA LEU A 33 -1.87 -3.34 8.65
C LEU A 33 -2.85 -2.50 7.83
N ARG A 34 -2.31 -1.68 6.93
CA ARG A 34 -3.07 -0.85 5.99
C ARG A 34 -2.72 -1.26 4.56
N ALA A 35 -3.69 -1.09 3.66
CA ALA A 35 -3.50 -1.39 2.25
C ALA A 35 -4.09 -0.29 1.37
N VAL A 36 -3.49 -0.11 0.21
CA VAL A 36 -4.07 0.64 -0.91
C VAL A 36 -4.00 -0.23 -2.15
N ALA A 37 -5.12 -0.36 -2.86
CA ALA A 37 -5.20 -1.08 -4.10
C ALA A 37 -5.12 -0.11 -5.29
N ARG A 38 -4.43 -0.53 -6.35
CA ARG A 38 -4.44 0.17 -7.63
C ARG A 38 -5.80 -0.04 -8.28
N SER A 39 -6.60 1.02 -8.40
CA SER A 39 -7.92 0.96 -9.05
C SER A 39 -7.82 0.48 -10.50
N GLN A 40 -6.77 0.88 -11.22
CA GLN A 40 -6.56 0.47 -12.62
C GLN A 40 -6.24 -1.03 -12.78
N ALA A 41 -5.90 -1.72 -11.69
CA ALA A 41 -5.74 -3.19 -11.70
C ALA A 41 -7.06 -3.94 -11.48
N MET A 42 -8.15 -3.24 -11.16
CA MET A 42 -9.48 -3.83 -10.95
C MET A 42 -10.26 -3.92 -12.27
N ILE A 43 -9.83 -4.83 -13.13
CA ILE A 43 -10.45 -5.05 -14.44
C ILE A 43 -11.91 -5.47 -14.27
N GLY A 44 -12.81 -4.82 -15.00
CA GLY A 44 -14.25 -5.10 -14.96
C GLY A 44 -15.01 -4.38 -13.84
N HIS A 45 -14.35 -3.57 -13.02
CA HIS A 45 -15.01 -2.70 -12.05
C HIS A 45 -15.28 -1.29 -12.61
N VAL A 46 -16.42 -0.74 -12.23
CA VAL A 46 -16.77 0.67 -12.48
C VAL A 46 -16.71 1.42 -11.16
N PHE A 47 -15.89 2.47 -11.10
CA PHE A 47 -15.82 3.35 -9.94
C PHE A 47 -16.77 4.54 -10.15
N SER A 48 -17.48 4.93 -9.09
CA SER A 48 -18.41 6.06 -9.12
C SER A 48 -17.72 7.42 -9.14
N ALA A 49 -16.43 7.47 -8.76
CA ALA A 49 -15.61 8.67 -8.75
C ALA A 49 -14.59 8.64 -9.89
N GLN A 50 -14.37 9.79 -10.51
CA GLN A 50 -13.33 9.96 -11.51
C GLN A 50 -11.94 9.92 -10.84
N GLU A 51 -10.97 9.32 -11.52
CA GLU A 51 -9.58 9.38 -11.09
C GLU A 51 -9.06 10.83 -11.17
N VAL A 52 -8.45 11.29 -10.09
CA VAL A 52 -7.82 12.61 -10.01
C VAL A 52 -6.33 12.41 -9.76
N ALA A 53 -5.51 12.98 -10.66
CA ALA A 53 -4.07 13.03 -10.45
C ALA A 53 -3.79 13.78 -9.13
N THR A 54 -3.10 13.11 -8.22
CA THR A 54 -2.73 13.71 -6.94
C THR A 54 -1.22 13.75 -6.83
N ASP A 55 -0.70 14.91 -6.45
CA ASP A 55 0.70 15.09 -6.10
C ASP A 55 0.84 15.10 -4.57
N PHE A 56 1.78 14.32 -4.08
CA PHE A 56 2.12 14.23 -2.66
C PHE A 56 3.58 14.60 -2.41
N ASP A 57 4.25 15.20 -3.40
CA ASP A 57 5.58 15.73 -3.21
C ASP A 57 5.58 16.85 -2.17
N GLY A 58 6.67 16.96 -1.42
CA GLY A 58 6.79 17.91 -0.30
C GLY A 58 6.09 17.51 1.01
N GLU A 59 5.30 16.42 1.06
CA GLU A 59 4.75 15.93 2.32
C GLU A 59 5.84 15.51 3.31
N SER A 60 5.76 16.01 4.54
CA SER A 60 6.52 15.50 5.67
C SER A 60 6.13 14.04 5.99
N VAL A 61 6.96 13.36 6.78
CA VAL A 61 6.65 11.99 7.26
C VAL A 61 5.32 11.96 8.01
N LYS A 62 5.07 12.97 8.87
CA LYS A 62 3.85 13.05 9.67
C LYS A 62 2.60 13.22 8.80
N GLU A 63 2.65 14.10 7.79
CA GLU A 63 1.54 14.32 6.86
C GLU A 63 1.24 13.07 6.04
N ARG A 64 2.29 12.42 5.53
CA ARG A 64 2.19 11.15 4.80
C ARG A 64 1.53 10.05 5.64
N VAL A 65 1.95 9.89 6.90
CA VAL A 65 1.36 8.91 7.83
C VAL A 65 -0.11 9.23 8.11
N ALA A 66 -0.43 10.48 8.46
CA ALA A 66 -1.79 10.92 8.77
C ALA A 66 -2.74 10.76 7.57
N ARG A 67 -2.29 11.08 6.35
CA ARG A 67 -3.05 10.87 5.13
C ARG A 67 -3.32 9.39 4.89
N ARG A 68 -2.28 8.54 4.92
CA ARG A 68 -2.45 7.09 4.71
C ARG A 68 -3.36 6.47 5.77
N ALA A 69 -3.26 6.89 7.04
CA ALA A 69 -4.17 6.42 8.09
C ALA A 69 -5.66 6.75 7.80
N ARG A 70 -5.93 7.87 7.13
CA ARG A 70 -7.28 8.29 6.70
C ARG A 70 -7.74 7.65 5.39
N THR A 71 -6.85 7.50 4.41
CA THR A 71 -7.25 7.13 3.03
C THR A 71 -7.03 5.66 2.69
N TRP A 72 -6.16 4.96 3.41
CA TRP A 72 -5.91 3.54 3.15
C TRP A 72 -6.93 2.66 3.86
N ILE A 73 -7.16 1.47 3.29
CA ILE A 73 -8.04 0.44 3.83
C ILE A 73 -7.62 0.12 5.27
N GLY A 74 -8.55 0.30 6.21
CA GLY A 74 -8.28 0.28 7.65
C GLY A 74 -8.27 -1.10 8.32
N SER A 75 -8.80 -2.12 7.65
CA SER A 75 -8.79 -3.51 8.10
C SER A 75 -8.38 -4.39 6.94
N VAL A 76 -7.25 -5.09 7.09
CA VAL A 76 -6.61 -5.85 6.00
C VAL A 76 -6.29 -7.25 6.50
N THR A 77 -6.73 -8.25 5.74
CA THR A 77 -6.35 -9.65 5.90
C THR A 77 -5.78 -10.13 4.57
N ILE A 78 -4.70 -10.92 4.61
CA ILE A 78 -4.05 -11.44 3.42
C ILE A 78 -4.02 -12.97 3.48
N SER A 79 -4.42 -13.62 2.38
CA SER A 79 -4.42 -15.07 2.24
C SER A 79 -3.96 -15.48 0.82
N PRO A 80 -3.05 -16.45 0.67
CA PRO A 80 -2.25 -17.04 1.76
C PRO A 80 -1.39 -15.96 2.44
N ALA A 81 -1.04 -16.18 3.70
CA ALA A 81 -0.17 -15.26 4.41
C ALA A 81 1.19 -15.20 3.69
N PHE A 82 1.69 -14.00 3.43
CA PHE A 82 3.07 -13.78 3.00
C PHE A 82 3.93 -13.42 4.21
N ASP A 83 5.25 -13.56 4.10
CA ASP A 83 6.15 -12.99 5.09
C ASP A 83 6.05 -11.45 5.05
N LEU A 84 5.42 -10.91 6.09
CA LEU A 84 5.19 -9.48 6.29
C LEU A 84 6.09 -8.92 7.39
N ASP A 85 7.31 -9.40 7.54
CA ASP A 85 8.29 -8.71 8.38
C ASP A 85 8.54 -7.31 7.81
N PHE A 86 8.00 -6.27 8.45
CA PHE A 86 8.20 -4.87 8.09
C PHE A 86 9.51 -4.28 8.64
N GLY A 87 10.31 -5.08 9.37
CA GLY A 87 11.40 -4.60 10.22
C GLY A 87 10.82 -3.88 11.44
N SER A 88 11.44 -4.06 12.61
CA SER A 88 11.16 -3.20 13.76
C SER A 88 11.43 -1.76 13.32
N GLY A 89 10.39 -0.91 13.30
CA GLY A 89 10.52 0.48 12.92
C GLY A 89 11.72 1.09 13.65
N ALA A 90 12.70 1.56 12.86
CA ALA A 90 13.70 2.47 13.40
C ALA A 90 12.92 3.66 13.97
N SER A 91 12.83 3.64 15.29
CA SER A 91 12.42 4.77 16.10
C SER A 91 13.60 5.71 16.03
N GLU A 92 13.47 6.77 15.25
CA GLU A 92 14.28 7.99 15.31
C GLU A 92 13.49 9.14 14.66
#